data_AF-A0A800JQ97-F1
#
_entry.id   AF-A0A800JQ97-F1
#
_cell.length_a   1.000
_cell.length_b   1.000
_cell.length_c   1.000
_cell.angle_alpha   90.00
_cell.angle_beta   90.00
_cell.angle_gamma   90.00
#
_symmetry.space_group_name_H-M   'P 1'
#
loop_
_entity.id
_entity.type
_entity.pdbx_description
1 polymer ?
#
loop_
_entity_poly.entity_id
_entity_poly.type
_entity_poly.pdbx_seq_one_letter_code
_entity_poly.pdbx_strand_id
1 'polypeptide(L)' 'MEKKIVITGAPGTGKTSIINQLKKLGYSCSMEISREIITEQIASGGEVLPWKNLETFSLSVF' A
#
# COMPACT_ATOMS: atom_id res chain seq x y z
N MET A 1 -8.07 3.12 22.23
CA MET A 1 -7.22 3.38 21.05
C MET A 1 -7.00 2.07 20.33
N GLU A 2 -7.30 2.02 19.03
CA GLU A 2 -6.95 0.86 18.20
C GLU A 2 -5.44 0.85 17.92
N LYS A 3 -4.81 -0.33 17.98
CA LYS A 3 -3.39 -0.48 17.67
C LYS A 3 -3.22 -0.57 16.16
N LYS A 4 -2.43 0.34 15.58
CA LYS A 4 -1.99 0.27 14.18
C LYS A 4 -0.69 -0.54 14.09
N ILE A 5 -0.62 -1.50 13.18
CA ILE A 5 0.56 -2.36 12.96
C ILE A 5 1.06 -2.12 11.54
N VAL A 6 2.36 -1.85 11.40
CA VAL A 6 3.03 -1.70 10.09
C VAL A 6 3.89 -2.93 9.84
N ILE A 7 3.70 -3.58 8.68
CA ILE A 7 4.50 -4.72 8.23
C ILE A 7 5.44 -4.23 7.12
N THR A 8 6.75 -4.28 7.35
CA THR A 8 7.78 -3.85 6.40
C THR A 8 8.65 -5.02 5.94
N GLY A 9 9.36 -4.86 4.81
CA GLY A 9 10.26 -5.89 4.27
C GLY A 9 10.48 -5.76 2.76
N ALA A 10 11.54 -6.37 2.24
CA ALA A 10 11.90 -6.31 0.81
C ALA A 10 10.79 -6.86 -0.11
N PRO A 11 10.73 -6.47 -1.41
CA PRO A 11 9.82 -7.10 -2.37
C PRO A 11 9.97 -8.63 -2.38
N GLY A 12 8.86 -9.36 -2.49
CA GLY A 12 8.88 -10.83 -2.52
C GLY A 12 8.98 -11.54 -1.16
N THR A 13 9.09 -10.84 -0.02
CA THR A 13 9.21 -11.46 1.31
C THR A 13 7.91 -11.99 1.91
N GLY A 14 6.82 -12.08 1.14
CA GLY A 14 5.55 -12.67 1.61
C GLY A 14 4.65 -11.75 2.46
N LYS A 15 4.92 -10.43 2.53
CA LYS A 15 4.06 -9.46 3.25
C LYS A 15 2.58 -9.54 2.83
N THR A 16 2.32 -9.65 1.53
CA THR A 16 0.97 -9.79 0.97
C THR A 16 0.28 -11.05 1.49
N SER A 17 1.01 -12.16 1.64
CA SER A 17 0.47 -13.41 2.20
C SER A 17 0.05 -13.23 3.66
N ILE A 18 0.85 -12.51 4.46
CA ILE A 18 0.51 -12.19 5.86
C ILE A 18 -0.74 -11.32 5.93
N ILE A 19 -0.81 -10.24 5.15
CA ILE A 19 -1.98 -9.35 5.09
C ILE A 19 -3.25 -10.12 4.70
N ASN A 20 -3.16 -10.99 3.69
CA ASN A 20 -4.30 -11.79 3.25
C ASN A 20 -4.78 -12.75 4.34
N GLN A 21 -3.87 -13.34 5.11
CA GLN A 21 -4.26 -14.20 6.23
C GLN A 21 -4.88 -13.41 7.38
N LEU A 22 -4.36 -12.23 7.71
CA LEU A 22 -4.96 -11.34 8.71
C LEU A 22 -6.38 -10.91 8.31
N LYS A 23 -6.61 -10.59 7.04
CA LYS A 23 -7.96 -10.32 6.50
C LYS A 23 -8.90 -11.50 6.71
N LYS A 24 -8.45 -12.73 6.43
CA LYS A 24 -9.26 -13.95 6.64
C LYS A 24 -9.60 -14.18 8.12
N LEU A 25 -8.77 -13.71 9.04
CA LEU A 25 -9.01 -13.75 10.48
C LEU A 25 -9.94 -12.61 10.97
N GLY A 26 -10.44 -11.75 10.08
CA GLY A 26 -11.38 -10.68 10.41
C GLY A 26 -10.73 -9.35 10.79
N TYR A 27 -9.41 -9.20 10.64
CA TYR A 27 -8.74 -7.93 10.89
C TYR A 27 -8.93 -6.96 9.71
N SER A 28 -9.15 -5.67 10.04
CA SER A 28 -9.07 -4.60 9.05
C SER A 28 -7.62 -4.44 8.61
N CYS A 29 -7.34 -4.68 7.33
CA CYS A 29 -6.03 -4.50 6.75
C CYS A 29 -6.14 -3.75 5.43
N SER A 30 -5.35 -2.68 5.30
CA SER A 30 -5.19 -2.00 4.02
C SER A 30 -4.52 -2.93 3.02
N MET A 31 -5.05 -2.98 1.80
CA MET A 31 -4.37 -3.62 0.67
C MET A 31 -3.16 -2.77 0.28
N GLU A 32 -2.23 -3.29 -0.52
CA GLU A 32 -1.04 -2.56 -0.95
C GLU A 32 -1.42 -1.50 -2.02
N ILE A 33 -2.25 -0.52 -1.62
CA ILE A 33 -2.86 0.51 -2.48
C ILE A 33 -1.80 1.35 -3.19
N SER A 34 -0.61 1.46 -2.60
CA SER A 34 0.58 2.04 -3.21
C SER A 34 0.90 1.46 -4.59
N ARG A 35 0.77 0.14 -4.78
CA ARG A 35 1.05 -0.50 -6.08
C ARG A 35 -0.02 -0.19 -7.12
N GLU A 36 -1.29 -0.17 -6.70
CA GLU A 36 -2.41 0.16 -7.58
C GLU A 36 -2.28 1.61 -8.08
N ILE A 37 -2.06 2.56 -7.17
CA ILE A 37 -1.83 3.97 -7.51
C ILE A 37 -0.63 4.13 -8.45
N ILE A 38 0.51 3.50 -8.14
CA ILE A 38 1.69 3.58 -9.02
C ILE A 38 1.37 3.07 -10.43
N THR A 39 0.67 1.93 -10.53
CA THR A 39 0.35 1.31 -11.82
C THR A 39 -0.60 2.19 -12.62
N GLU A 40 -1.65 2.72 -11.99
CA GLU A 40 -2.62 3.62 -12.63
C GLU A 40 -1.98 4.95 -13.07
N GLN A 41 -1.13 5.54 -12.24
CA GLN A 41 -0.46 6.80 -12.53
C GLN A 41 0.58 6.65 -13.64
N ILE A 42 1.30 5.51 -13.71
CA ILE A 42 2.16 5.20 -14.86
C ILE A 42 1.31 5.03 -16.13
N ALA A 43 0.20 4.29 -16.06
CA ALA A 43 -0.65 4.03 -17.23
C ALA A 43 -1.35 5.29 -17.77
N SER A 44 -1.73 6.22 -16.89
CA SER A 44 -2.39 7.48 -17.23
C SER A 44 -1.43 8.65 -17.50
N GLY A 45 -0.11 8.45 -17.31
CA GLY A 45 0.88 9.52 -17.40
C GLY A 45 0.80 10.55 -16.25
N GLY A 46 0.16 10.19 -15.14
CA GLY A 46 -0.02 11.04 -13.98
C GLY A 46 1.26 11.33 -13.19
N GLU A 47 1.10 12.09 -12.11
CA GLU A 47 2.21 12.58 -11.30
C GLU A 47 2.18 12.11 -9.84
N VAL A 48 1.13 11.40 -9.44
CA VAL A 48 0.98 10.86 -8.08
C VAL A 48 1.84 9.61 -7.91
N LEU A 49 3.15 9.80 -7.97
CA LEU A 49 4.18 8.76 -7.86
C LEU A 49 5.16 9.15 -6.75
N PRO A 50 5.68 8.19 -5.97
CA PRO A 50 6.54 8.50 -4.82
C PRO A 50 7.85 9.19 -5.20
N TRP A 51 8.31 9.05 -6.45
CA TRP A 51 9.50 9.73 -7.00
C TRP A 51 9.20 11.05 -7.73
N LYS A 52 7.93 11.38 -8.00
CA LYS A 52 7.53 12.67 -8.61
C LYS A 52 6.89 13.61 -7.59
N ASN A 53 5.88 13.13 -6.88
CA ASN A 53 5.12 13.90 -5.89
C ASN A 53 4.80 13.02 -4.68
N LEU A 54 5.75 12.99 -3.74
CA LEU A 54 5.66 12.16 -2.53
C LEU A 54 4.53 12.60 -1.60
N GLU A 55 4.21 13.90 -1.54
CA GLU A 55 3.16 14.43 -0.67
C GLU A 55 1.79 13.91 -1.11
N THR A 56 1.41 14.16 -2.36
CA THR A 56 0.13 13.70 -2.91
C THR A 56 0.06 12.17 -2.93
N PHE A 57 1.17 11.49 -3.20
CA PHE A 57 1.23 10.03 -3.12
C PHE A 57 0.95 9.52 -1.71
N SER A 58 1.58 10.13 -0.69
CA SER A 58 1.39 9.75 0.70
C SER A 58 -0.06 9.96 1.14
N LEU A 59 -0.69 11.09 0.77
CA LEU A 59 -2.10 11.34 1.05
C LEU A 59 -3.06 10.36 0.36
N SER A 60 -2.66 9.77 -0.77
CA SER A 60 -3.50 8.84 -1.53
C SER A 60 -3.44 7.41 -0.99
N VAL A 61 -2.42 7.06 -0.18
CA VAL A 61 -2.23 5.70 0.36
C VAL A 61 -2.75 5.50 1.79
N PHE A 62 -3.20 6.58 2.46
CA PHE A 62 -3.69 6.59 3.84
C PHE A 62 -5.16 6.97 3.92
#